data_AF-A0A8C9SGJ4-F1
#
_entry.id   AF-A0A8C9SGJ4-F1
#
_cell.length_a   1.000
_cell.length_b   1.000
_cell.length_c   1.000
_cell.angle_alpha   90.00
_cell.angle_beta   90.00
_cell.angle_gamma   90.00
#
_symmetry.space_group_name_H-M   'P 1'
#
loop_
_entity.id
_entity.type
_entity.pdbx_description
1 polymer ?
#
loop_
_entity_poly.entity_id
_entity_poly.type
_entity_poly.pdbx_seq_one_letter_code
_entity_poly.pdbx_strand_id
1 'polypeptide(L)'
;MRTLLVTCALFLLLLEEIRPWGFKDGVLRNSIWLEQAAGVYHRESRKGRYQLTFKDAKAVCKFEGGKLATIAQLEAAQKIGLHVCSAGWFDKGRVGYPIVKPGPHCGYGKVGVIDYGFRLNKSERWDTYCYNPAAKECGGIFTDQGRVIRSPGFPEPYEHEQICYWHIRVRYGQRIRLSFLSFDLEEDPGCLADYLEIYDSYDDIGGFTGRFCGTELPEDFTSTGNVMTLKFLSDSSVTASGFRLQYTAFYPLDYS
;
A
#
# COMPACT_ATOMS: atom_id res chain seq x y z
N MET A 1 -38.58 -20.87 -62.03
CA MET A 1 -38.81 -22.29 -61.72
C MET A 1 -38.92 -22.44 -60.21
N ARG A 2 -40.01 -23.03 -59.72
CA ARG A 2 -40.28 -23.30 -58.30
C ARG A 2 -39.66 -24.65 -57.90
N THR A 3 -38.96 -24.71 -56.76
CA THR A 3 -38.84 -25.90 -55.88
C THR A 3 -38.43 -25.40 -54.48
N LEU A 4 -39.38 -25.19 -53.56
CA LEU A 4 -39.78 -26.04 -52.40
C LEU A 4 -38.69 -26.34 -51.34
N LEU A 5 -38.89 -25.70 -50.17
CA LEU A 5 -38.90 -26.20 -48.77
C LEU A 5 -37.74 -27.10 -48.27
N VAL A 6 -37.15 -26.74 -47.12
CA VAL A 6 -37.28 -27.44 -45.82
C VAL A 6 -36.45 -26.71 -44.75
N THR A 7 -37.05 -26.61 -43.57
CA THR A 7 -36.57 -26.03 -42.29
C THR A 7 -35.30 -26.67 -41.73
N CYS A 8 -34.46 -25.90 -41.03
CA CYS A 8 -33.76 -26.42 -39.84
C CYS A 8 -33.28 -25.28 -38.94
N ALA A 9 -33.94 -25.15 -37.78
CA ALA A 9 -33.37 -24.46 -36.63
C ALA A 9 -32.45 -25.45 -35.91
N LEU A 10 -31.15 -25.21 -35.92
CA LEU A 10 -30.22 -25.46 -34.81
C LEU A 10 -28.80 -25.09 -35.27
N PHE A 11 -27.98 -24.68 -34.30
CA PHE A 11 -26.53 -24.58 -34.36
C PHE A 11 -25.93 -23.37 -35.10
N LEU A 12 -25.64 -22.31 -34.34
CA LEU A 12 -24.32 -21.67 -34.24
C LEU A 12 -24.45 -20.37 -33.41
N LEU A 13 -24.56 -20.53 -32.09
CA LEU A 13 -24.11 -19.51 -31.15
C LEU A 13 -22.59 -19.59 -31.03
N LEU A 14 -21.95 -18.44 -30.83
CA LEU A 14 -20.52 -18.17 -30.64
C LEU A 14 -19.80 -17.68 -31.89
N LEU A 15 -19.92 -16.38 -32.15
CA LEU A 15 -18.83 -15.49 -32.54
C LEU A 15 -19.34 -14.05 -32.34
N GLU A 16 -19.40 -13.59 -31.08
CA GLU A 16 -19.39 -12.16 -30.80
C GLU A 16 -18.02 -11.76 -30.27
N GLU A 17 -17.49 -10.76 -30.95
CA GLU A 17 -16.20 -10.11 -30.88
C GLU A 17 -15.70 -9.82 -29.46
N ILE A 18 -14.43 -10.19 -29.24
CA ILE A 18 -13.60 -9.75 -28.12
C ILE A 18 -13.39 -8.23 -28.26
N ARG A 19 -14.15 -7.43 -27.49
CA ARG A 19 -13.81 -6.03 -27.23
C ARG A 19 -12.88 -5.95 -26.02
N PRO A 20 -11.65 -5.42 -26.15
CA PRO A 20 -10.77 -5.20 -25.01
C PRO A 20 -11.25 -3.98 -24.21
N TRP A 21 -11.42 -4.15 -22.90
CA TRP A 21 -11.42 -3.12 -21.86
C TRP A 21 -12.47 -2.00 -21.94
N GLY A 22 -13.64 -2.27 -21.36
CA GLY A 22 -14.63 -1.25 -21.02
C GLY A 22 -14.33 -0.57 -19.68
N PHE A 23 -13.64 0.58 -19.74
CA PHE A 23 -13.55 1.56 -18.66
C PHE A 23 -14.85 2.38 -18.68
N LYS A 24 -15.91 1.92 -18.01
CA LYS A 24 -17.14 2.69 -17.78
C LYS A 24 -17.59 2.55 -16.32
N ASP A 25 -17.82 3.69 -15.69
CA ASP A 25 -18.49 3.91 -14.41
C ASP A 25 -17.74 3.65 -13.10
N GLY A 26 -16.40 3.69 -13.09
CA GLY A 26 -15.61 4.05 -11.89
C GLY A 26 -15.80 3.18 -10.63
N VAL A 27 -16.47 2.03 -10.73
CA VAL A 27 -16.68 1.09 -9.65
C VAL A 27 -16.33 -0.30 -10.19
N LEU A 28 -15.22 -0.85 -9.70
CA LEU A 28 -14.78 -2.21 -10.02
C LEU A 28 -15.77 -3.24 -9.44
N ARG A 29 -16.82 -3.59 -10.19
CA ARG A 29 -17.62 -4.79 -9.91
C ARG A 29 -16.94 -6.01 -10.52
N ASN A 30 -16.00 -6.58 -9.77
CA ASN A 30 -15.68 -8.01 -9.72
C ASN A 30 -14.86 -8.27 -8.44
N SER A 31 -15.54 -8.72 -7.39
CA SER A 31 -15.10 -8.72 -5.98
C SER A 31 -13.93 -9.64 -5.64
N ILE A 32 -13.62 -10.64 -6.46
CA ILE A 32 -12.59 -11.65 -6.13
C ILE A 32 -11.16 -11.10 -6.23
N TRP A 33 -10.90 -10.14 -7.13
CA TRP A 33 -9.57 -9.54 -7.30
C TRP A 33 -9.23 -8.52 -6.20
N LEU A 34 -10.25 -7.83 -5.67
CA LEU A 34 -10.08 -6.85 -4.59
C LEU A 34 -9.72 -7.54 -3.27
N GLU A 35 -10.34 -8.69 -2.97
CA GLU A 35 -10.06 -9.47 -1.76
C GLU A 35 -8.62 -10.02 -1.72
N GLN A 36 -8.08 -10.44 -2.87
CA GLN A 36 -6.71 -10.95 -2.96
C GLN A 36 -5.64 -9.85 -2.81
N ALA A 37 -5.99 -8.61 -3.16
CA ALA A 37 -5.10 -7.46 -3.13
C ALA A 37 -5.09 -6.75 -1.76
N ALA A 38 -6.25 -6.66 -1.10
CA ALA A 38 -6.44 -5.96 0.17
C ALA A 38 -5.75 -6.62 1.37
N GLY A 39 -5.19 -7.82 1.22
CA GLY A 39 -4.41 -8.45 2.28
C GLY A 39 -2.91 -8.21 2.19
N VAL A 40 -2.41 -7.57 1.12
CA VAL A 40 -0.97 -7.47 0.82
C VAL A 40 -0.38 -6.18 1.33
N TYR A 41 0.71 -6.28 2.07
CA TYR A 41 1.41 -5.13 2.61
C TYR A 41 2.92 -5.36 2.71
N HIS A 42 3.65 -4.26 2.74
CA HIS A 42 5.10 -4.24 2.93
C HIS A 42 5.47 -4.22 4.42
N ARG A 43 6.56 -4.90 4.77
CA ARG A 43 7.13 -4.94 6.12
C ARG A 43 8.64 -4.85 6.10
N GLU A 44 9.14 -3.87 6.83
CA GLU A 44 10.55 -3.75 7.20
C GLU A 44 10.82 -4.50 8.52
N SER A 45 12.08 -4.69 8.87
CA SER A 45 12.42 -5.13 10.23
C SER A 45 12.27 -3.98 11.22
N ARG A 46 12.07 -4.29 12.51
CA ARG A 46 12.18 -3.30 13.60
C ARG A 46 13.55 -2.61 13.64
N LYS A 47 14.59 -3.25 13.10
CA LYS A 47 15.94 -2.68 12.99
C LYS A 47 16.11 -1.80 11.75
N GLY A 48 15.02 -1.48 11.05
CA GLY A 48 14.99 -0.73 9.81
C GLY A 48 15.04 -1.61 8.57
N ARG A 49 15.25 -0.95 7.44
CA ARG A 49 15.21 -1.53 6.10
C ARG A 49 16.29 -2.58 5.86
N TYR A 50 15.94 -3.60 5.08
CA TYR A 50 16.83 -4.64 4.58
C TYR A 50 17.58 -5.39 5.69
N GLN A 51 16.83 -5.85 6.69
CA GLN A 51 17.38 -6.61 7.81
C GLN A 51 16.82 -8.03 7.94
N LEU A 52 15.86 -8.44 7.11
CA LEU A 52 15.21 -9.75 7.23
C LEU A 52 15.86 -10.77 6.29
N THR A 53 16.37 -11.88 6.85
CA THR A 53 16.64 -13.07 6.05
C THR A 53 15.33 -13.71 5.59
N PHE A 54 15.37 -14.67 4.67
CA PHE A 54 14.15 -15.36 4.25
C PHE A 54 13.44 -16.09 5.41
N LYS A 55 14.21 -16.54 6.41
CA LYS A 55 13.66 -17.14 7.64
C LYS A 55 12.95 -16.09 8.48
N ASP A 56 13.57 -14.93 8.65
CA ASP A 56 13.01 -13.83 9.45
C ASP A 56 11.76 -13.26 8.79
N ALA A 57 11.77 -13.07 7.46
CA ALA A 57 10.63 -12.61 6.67
C ALA A 57 9.39 -13.50 6.87
N LYS A 58 9.57 -14.83 6.83
CA LYS A 58 8.49 -15.78 7.15
C LYS A 58 7.98 -15.63 8.58
N ALA A 59 8.89 -15.45 9.53
CA ALA A 59 8.55 -15.32 10.94
C ALA A 59 7.72 -14.05 11.19
N VAL A 60 8.14 -12.91 10.61
CA VAL A 60 7.43 -11.62 10.70
C VAL A 60 6.01 -11.75 10.15
N CYS A 61 5.83 -12.24 8.92
CA CYS A 61 4.49 -12.36 8.36
C CYS A 61 3.61 -13.34 9.17
N LYS A 62 4.19 -14.43 9.69
CA LYS A 62 3.45 -15.41 10.50
C LYS A 62 3.02 -14.82 11.85
N PHE A 63 3.90 -14.04 12.45
CA PHE A 63 3.65 -13.40 13.74
C PHE A 63 2.46 -12.43 13.66
N GLU A 64 2.31 -11.72 12.54
CA GLU A 64 1.17 -10.84 12.24
C GLU A 64 -0.09 -11.60 11.73
N GLY A 65 -0.18 -12.91 11.98
CA GLY A 65 -1.31 -13.75 11.58
C GLY A 65 -1.39 -14.03 10.06
N GLY A 66 -0.37 -13.63 9.30
CA GLY A 66 -0.29 -13.77 7.86
C GLY A 66 0.71 -14.82 7.37
N LYS A 67 1.10 -14.67 6.11
CA LYS A 67 2.16 -15.44 5.45
C LYS A 67 2.84 -14.56 4.40
N LEU A 68 3.93 -15.03 3.80
CA LEU A 68 4.50 -14.32 2.64
C LEU A 68 3.47 -14.22 1.51
N ALA A 69 3.35 -13.03 0.91
CA ALA A 69 2.49 -12.80 -0.24
C ALA A 69 2.97 -13.62 -1.43
N THR A 70 2.02 -14.17 -2.19
CA THR A 70 2.31 -14.78 -3.48
C THR A 70 2.54 -13.71 -4.55
N ILE A 71 3.26 -14.05 -5.62
CA ILE A 71 3.40 -13.13 -6.75
C ILE A 71 2.06 -12.63 -7.30
N ALA A 72 1.05 -13.49 -7.41
CA ALA A 72 -0.28 -13.11 -7.92
C ALA A 72 -0.97 -12.08 -7.00
N GLN A 73 -0.83 -12.24 -5.69
CA GLN A 73 -1.34 -11.29 -4.71
C GLN A 73 -0.59 -9.96 -4.80
N LEU A 74 0.75 -10.00 -4.90
CA LEU A 74 1.58 -8.80 -5.04
C LEU A 74 1.28 -8.04 -6.34
N GLU A 75 1.04 -8.75 -7.44
CA GLU A 75 0.59 -8.17 -8.71
C GLU A 75 -0.81 -7.56 -8.60
N ALA A 76 -1.74 -8.22 -7.89
CA ALA A 76 -3.08 -7.68 -7.65
C ALA A 76 -3.01 -6.40 -6.81
N ALA A 77 -2.22 -6.40 -5.74
CA ALA A 77 -1.96 -5.23 -4.90
C ALA A 77 -1.35 -4.09 -5.70
N GLN A 78 -0.36 -4.37 -6.56
CA GLN A 78 0.22 -3.39 -7.47
C GLN A 78 -0.83 -2.76 -8.39
N LYS A 79 -1.73 -3.57 -8.98
CA LYS A 79 -2.77 -3.06 -9.89
C LYS A 79 -3.75 -2.12 -9.22
N ILE A 80 -4.05 -2.32 -7.93
CA ILE A 80 -4.90 -1.41 -7.16
C ILE A 80 -4.14 -0.22 -6.58
N GLY A 81 -2.81 -0.23 -6.70
CA GLY A 81 -1.96 0.94 -6.48
C GLY A 81 -0.90 0.78 -5.39
N LEU A 82 -0.63 -0.43 -4.88
CA LEU A 82 0.50 -0.67 -3.97
C LEU A 82 1.80 -0.35 -4.70
N HIS A 83 2.53 0.64 -4.21
CA HIS A 83 3.81 1.07 -4.74
C HIS A 83 4.79 1.18 -3.59
N VAL A 84 5.81 0.35 -3.64
CA VAL A 84 6.85 0.31 -2.62
C VAL A 84 8.16 0.18 -3.35
N CYS A 85 9.12 1.02 -3.01
CA CYS A 85 10.38 1.05 -3.73
C CYS A 85 11.46 0.17 -3.09
N SER A 86 11.14 -0.43 -1.95
CA SER A 86 12.01 -1.33 -1.22
C SER A 86 11.80 -2.79 -1.62
N ALA A 87 12.90 -3.47 -1.98
CA ALA A 87 12.86 -4.87 -2.37
C ALA A 87 12.66 -5.77 -1.15
N GLY A 88 11.74 -6.73 -1.27
CA GLY A 88 11.36 -7.59 -0.16
C GLY A 88 11.18 -9.04 -0.58
N TRP A 89 11.36 -9.94 0.39
CA TRP A 89 11.02 -11.35 0.25
C TRP A 89 9.52 -11.52 0.00
N PHE A 90 9.18 -12.41 -0.92
CA PHE A 90 7.82 -12.91 -1.11
C PHE A 90 7.86 -14.43 -1.39
N ASP A 91 6.72 -15.03 -1.74
CA ASP A 91 6.53 -16.48 -1.74
C ASP A 91 7.68 -17.26 -2.40
N LYS A 92 7.96 -18.43 -1.81
CA LYS A 92 8.99 -19.37 -2.31
C LYS A 92 10.42 -18.80 -2.33
N GLY A 93 10.64 -17.67 -1.66
CA GLY A 93 11.96 -17.06 -1.49
C GLY A 93 12.44 -16.38 -2.75
N ARG A 94 11.49 -15.74 -3.43
CA ARG A 94 11.72 -14.71 -4.43
C ARG A 94 11.86 -13.36 -3.75
N VAL A 95 12.50 -12.41 -4.44
CA VAL A 95 12.66 -11.03 -3.97
C VAL A 95 12.22 -10.10 -5.08
N GLY A 96 11.59 -8.99 -4.72
CA GLY A 96 11.11 -8.01 -5.68
C GLY A 96 10.23 -6.98 -5.00
N TYR A 97 9.57 -6.13 -5.79
CA TYR A 97 8.76 -5.02 -5.27
C TYR A 97 7.73 -4.52 -6.30
N PRO A 98 6.55 -4.05 -5.88
CA PRO A 98 5.50 -3.57 -6.77
C PRO A 98 5.69 -2.11 -7.16
N ILE A 99 5.65 -1.81 -8.47
CA ILE A 99 5.77 -0.46 -9.02
C ILE A 99 4.55 -0.07 -9.83
N VAL A 100 3.86 0.98 -9.36
CA VAL A 100 2.75 1.62 -10.10
C VAL A 100 3.27 2.73 -11.01
N LYS A 101 4.17 3.57 -10.49
CA LYS A 101 4.74 4.70 -11.23
C LYS A 101 6.27 4.64 -11.14
N PRO A 102 6.98 4.26 -12.21
CA PRO A 102 8.44 4.25 -12.18
C PRO A 102 8.99 5.67 -12.08
N GLY A 103 10.09 5.80 -11.35
CA GLY A 103 10.91 7.00 -11.23
C GLY A 103 12.40 6.69 -11.47
N PRO A 104 13.27 7.71 -11.49
CA PRO A 104 14.70 7.55 -11.72
C PRO A 104 15.40 6.68 -10.66
N HIS A 105 14.86 6.65 -9.44
CA HIS A 105 15.37 5.85 -8.32
C HIS A 105 14.48 4.65 -7.97
N CYS A 106 13.42 4.43 -8.75
CA CYS A 106 12.40 3.44 -8.42
C CYS A 106 11.81 2.76 -9.64
N GLY A 107 12.00 1.44 -9.78
CA GLY A 107 11.45 0.67 -10.90
C GLY A 107 12.15 0.88 -12.25
N TYR A 108 13.04 1.87 -12.39
CA TYR A 108 13.90 2.07 -13.58
C TYR A 108 13.12 2.03 -14.91
N GLY A 109 11.99 2.72 -14.97
CA GLY A 109 11.13 2.78 -16.16
C GLY A 109 10.16 1.60 -16.35
N LYS A 110 10.16 0.62 -15.44
CA LYS A 110 9.27 -0.55 -15.50
C LYS A 110 8.08 -0.40 -14.55
N VAL A 111 6.89 -0.74 -15.04
CA VAL A 111 5.64 -0.85 -14.27
C VAL A 111 5.36 -2.33 -14.01
N GLY A 112 4.83 -2.65 -12.83
CA GLY A 112 4.49 -4.01 -12.41
C GLY A 112 5.33 -4.45 -11.22
N VAL A 113 5.30 -5.75 -10.91
CA VAL A 113 6.17 -6.32 -9.88
C VAL A 113 7.56 -6.53 -10.50
N ILE A 114 8.54 -5.79 -10.00
CA ILE A 114 9.95 -5.97 -10.38
C ILE A 114 10.47 -7.18 -9.62
N ASP A 115 10.40 -8.34 -10.27
CA ASP A 115 10.83 -9.62 -9.70
C ASP A 115 12.31 -9.90 -9.99
N TYR A 116 13.11 -10.00 -8.94
CA TYR A 116 14.52 -10.40 -8.99
C TYR A 116 14.72 -11.92 -9.05
N GLY A 117 13.63 -12.69 -8.99
CA GLY A 117 13.62 -14.14 -9.06
C GLY A 117 13.98 -14.81 -7.74
N PHE A 118 14.15 -16.13 -7.80
CA PHE A 118 14.51 -16.95 -6.65
C PHE A 118 15.93 -16.65 -6.18
N ARG A 119 16.08 -16.38 -4.87
CA ARG A 119 17.42 -16.22 -4.27
C ARG A 119 17.95 -17.57 -3.83
N LEU A 120 19.17 -17.91 -4.24
CA LEU A 120 19.86 -19.11 -3.77
C LEU A 120 20.34 -18.94 -2.32
N ASN A 121 20.91 -17.78 -2.01
CA ASN A 121 21.32 -17.43 -0.66
C ASN A 121 20.12 -16.90 0.14
N LYS A 122 19.57 -17.73 1.03
CA LYS A 122 18.43 -17.36 1.90
C LYS A 122 18.82 -16.49 3.10
N SER A 123 20.12 -16.24 3.29
CA SER A 123 20.65 -15.35 4.33
C SER A 123 20.84 -13.91 3.84
N GLU A 124 20.59 -13.62 2.55
CA GLU A 124 20.50 -12.24 2.07
C GLU A 124 19.43 -11.47 2.85
N ARG A 125 19.64 -10.17 3.03
CA ARG A 125 18.76 -9.33 3.82
C ARG A 125 17.96 -8.42 2.91
N TRP A 126 16.65 -8.45 3.10
CA TRP A 126 15.67 -7.67 2.36
C TRP A 126 14.56 -7.27 3.34
N ASP A 127 13.58 -6.54 2.84
CA ASP A 127 12.30 -6.39 3.55
C ASP A 127 11.41 -7.61 3.26
N THR A 128 10.10 -7.52 3.47
CA THR A 128 9.18 -8.59 3.13
C THR A 128 7.81 -8.08 2.72
N TYR A 129 7.14 -8.83 1.84
CA TYR A 129 5.75 -8.64 1.48
C TYR A 129 4.92 -9.74 2.12
N CYS A 130 4.01 -9.35 2.99
CA CYS A 130 3.13 -10.25 3.69
C CYS A 130 1.72 -10.22 3.07
N TYR A 131 0.97 -11.29 3.32
CA TYR A 131 -0.43 -11.41 3.00
C TYR A 131 -1.19 -11.92 4.23
N ASN A 132 -2.14 -11.13 4.69
CA ASN A 132 -3.12 -11.53 5.69
C ASN A 132 -4.50 -11.00 5.26
N PRO A 133 -5.43 -11.87 4.83
CA PRO A 133 -6.78 -11.44 4.43
C PRO A 133 -7.64 -10.99 5.62
N ALA A 134 -7.22 -11.34 6.83
CA ALA A 134 -7.81 -10.91 8.08
C ALA A 134 -6.97 -9.81 8.75
N ALA A 135 -5.97 -9.24 8.05
CA ALA A 135 -5.37 -8.00 8.51
C ALA A 135 -6.52 -7.01 8.70
N LYS A 136 -6.77 -6.62 9.96
CA LYS A 136 -7.59 -5.46 10.28
C LYS A 136 -6.83 -4.27 9.69
N GLU A 137 -7.09 -3.92 8.43
CA GLU A 137 -6.29 -2.88 7.79
C GLU A 137 -6.52 -1.54 8.50
N CYS A 138 -5.47 -1.07 9.16
CA CYS A 138 -5.21 0.33 9.30
C CYS A 138 -4.35 0.75 8.11
N GLY A 139 -4.91 1.51 7.18
CA GLY A 139 -4.18 1.87 5.98
C GLY A 139 -5.03 1.91 4.73
N GLY A 140 -4.33 1.87 3.60
CA GLY A 140 -4.89 1.73 2.27
C GLY A 140 -4.48 2.86 1.33
N ILE A 141 -5.06 2.81 0.14
CA ILE A 141 -4.81 3.79 -0.92
C ILE A 141 -6.00 4.75 -0.96
N PHE A 142 -5.74 6.03 -0.73
CA PHE A 142 -6.76 7.07 -0.66
C PHE A 142 -6.64 7.99 -1.88
N THR A 143 -7.70 8.05 -2.67
CA THR A 143 -7.77 8.86 -3.90
C THR A 143 -8.83 9.95 -3.85
N ASP A 144 -9.48 10.11 -2.71
CA ASP A 144 -10.46 11.16 -2.43
C ASP A 144 -9.78 12.53 -2.24
N GLN A 145 -10.59 13.59 -2.19
CA GLN A 145 -10.10 14.98 -2.10
C GLN A 145 -9.83 15.43 -0.65
N GLY A 146 -10.12 14.57 0.32
CA GLY A 146 -9.82 14.82 1.72
C GLY A 146 -10.54 13.82 2.61
N ARG A 147 -9.88 13.45 3.71
CA ARG A 147 -10.37 12.46 4.67
C ARG A 147 -9.73 12.68 6.04
N VAL A 148 -10.47 12.32 7.08
CA VAL A 148 -9.91 12.12 8.42
C VAL A 148 -9.32 10.71 8.51
N ILE A 149 -8.04 10.62 8.87
CA ILE A 149 -7.33 9.38 9.17
C ILE A 149 -7.20 9.26 10.67
N ARG A 150 -7.41 8.05 11.18
CA ARG A 150 -7.25 7.70 12.59
C ARG A 150 -6.33 6.50 12.70
N SER A 151 -5.53 6.45 13.74
CA SER A 151 -4.92 5.20 14.17
C SER A 151 -6.03 4.16 14.42
N PRO A 152 -5.77 2.87 14.17
CA PRO A 152 -6.70 1.81 14.55
C PRO A 152 -6.99 1.86 16.06
N GLY A 153 -8.25 1.65 16.43
CA GLY A 153 -8.70 1.70 17.82
C GLY A 153 -9.11 3.09 18.32
N PHE A 154 -8.64 4.17 17.69
CA PHE A 154 -8.89 5.55 18.15
C PHE A 154 -10.37 5.83 18.46
N PRO A 155 -10.71 6.42 19.63
CA PRO A 155 -9.81 7.04 20.62
C PRO A 155 -9.27 6.08 21.69
N GLU A 156 -9.61 4.79 21.64
CA GLU A 156 -9.01 3.80 22.52
C GLU A 156 -7.56 3.52 22.11
N PRO A 157 -6.73 2.98 23.01
CA PRO A 157 -5.35 2.70 22.68
C PRO A 157 -5.21 1.78 21.46
N TYR A 158 -4.22 2.09 20.61
CA TYR A 158 -3.89 1.23 19.48
C TYR A 158 -3.35 -0.13 19.96
N GLU A 159 -3.36 -1.15 19.09
CA GLU A 159 -2.80 -2.46 19.46
C GLU A 159 -1.27 -2.45 19.27
N HIS A 160 -0.56 -3.32 19.98
CA HIS A 160 0.87 -3.54 19.76
C HIS A 160 1.14 -4.08 18.35
N GLU A 161 2.36 -3.82 17.87
CA GLU A 161 2.94 -4.44 16.67
C GLU A 161 2.13 -4.14 15.39
N GLN A 162 1.46 -2.99 15.38
CA GLN A 162 0.72 -2.51 14.24
C GLN A 162 1.65 -1.76 13.31
N ILE A 163 1.50 -2.02 12.01
CA ILE A 163 2.17 -1.22 11.00
C ILE A 163 1.16 -0.90 9.91
N CYS A 164 0.87 0.39 9.76
CA CYS A 164 -0.17 0.91 8.90
C CYS A 164 0.45 1.81 7.84
N TYR A 165 0.00 1.67 6.59
CA TYR A 165 0.42 2.54 5.50
C TYR A 165 -0.80 3.21 4.87
N TRP A 166 -0.78 4.54 4.79
CA TRP A 166 -1.76 5.31 4.04
C TRP A 166 -1.08 5.98 2.86
N HIS A 167 -1.40 5.51 1.66
CA HIS A 167 -0.91 6.08 0.41
C HIS A 167 -1.96 7.03 -0.15
N ILE A 168 -1.72 8.33 -0.02
CA ILE A 168 -2.64 9.37 -0.49
C ILE A 168 -2.20 9.79 -1.89
N ARG A 169 -3.13 9.75 -2.85
CA ARG A 169 -2.92 10.17 -4.23
C ARG A 169 -4.08 11.02 -4.72
N VAL A 170 -3.84 12.31 -4.88
CA VAL A 170 -4.82 13.27 -5.40
C VAL A 170 -4.59 13.53 -6.89
N ARG A 171 -5.42 14.36 -7.53
CA ARG A 171 -5.34 14.61 -8.97
C ARG A 171 -4.04 15.34 -9.32
N TYR A 172 -3.56 15.16 -10.54
CA TYR A 172 -2.44 15.93 -11.05
C TYR A 172 -2.71 17.44 -10.99
N GLY A 173 -1.68 18.20 -10.66
CA GLY A 173 -1.77 19.65 -10.40
C GLY A 173 -2.22 20.02 -8.99
N GLN A 174 -2.73 19.07 -8.20
CA GLN A 174 -3.07 19.30 -6.80
C GLN A 174 -1.89 19.03 -5.87
N ARG A 175 -1.94 19.65 -4.68
CA ARG A 175 -1.14 19.33 -3.50
C ARG A 175 -2.01 18.83 -2.36
N ILE A 176 -1.40 18.21 -1.38
CA ILE A 176 -2.01 17.62 -0.20
C ILE A 176 -1.59 18.44 1.00
N ARG A 177 -2.55 18.94 1.77
CA ARG A 177 -2.32 19.50 3.10
C ARG A 177 -2.74 18.49 4.15
N LEU A 178 -1.82 18.11 5.02
CA LEU A 178 -2.00 17.25 6.18
C LEU A 178 -2.07 18.11 7.44
N SER A 179 -3.13 17.95 8.22
CA SER A 179 -3.35 18.67 9.47
C SER A 179 -3.56 17.72 10.64
N PHE A 180 -2.82 17.95 11.72
CA PHE A 180 -2.91 17.14 12.93
C PHE A 180 -4.02 17.64 13.84
N LEU A 181 -4.89 16.73 14.30
CA LEU A 181 -6.04 17.06 15.15
C LEU A 181 -5.89 16.51 16.58
N SER A 182 -5.12 15.44 16.75
CA SER A 182 -4.77 14.80 18.02
C SER A 182 -3.60 13.86 17.77
N PHE A 183 -2.66 13.79 18.71
CA PHE A 183 -1.46 12.96 18.62
C PHE A 183 -1.01 12.54 20.02
N ASP A 184 -0.89 11.23 20.23
CA ASP A 184 -0.53 10.60 21.49
C ASP A 184 -0.01 9.19 21.20
N LEU A 185 1.31 9.07 21.09
CA LEU A 185 2.04 7.80 20.92
C LEU A 185 3.00 7.59 22.10
N GLU A 186 3.51 6.37 22.27
CA GLU A 186 4.64 6.14 23.20
C GLU A 186 5.78 7.13 22.91
N GLU A 187 6.29 7.76 23.96
CA GLU A 187 7.42 8.67 23.86
C GLU A 187 8.72 7.91 24.19
N ASP A 188 9.64 7.87 23.25
CA ASP A 188 10.97 7.30 23.46
C ASP A 188 12.07 8.14 22.77
N PRO A 189 13.33 8.08 23.27
CA PRO A 189 14.44 8.81 22.67
C PRO A 189 14.65 8.45 21.19
N GLY A 190 14.31 9.40 20.31
CA GLY A 190 14.47 9.24 18.87
C GLY A 190 13.30 8.56 18.15
N CYS A 191 12.16 8.38 18.83
CA CYS A 191 10.95 7.78 18.27
C CYS A 191 11.23 6.44 17.59
N LEU A 192 11.79 5.50 18.33
CA LEU A 192 12.18 4.17 17.85
C LEU A 192 11.17 3.09 18.23
N ALA A 193 10.33 3.33 19.24
CA ALA A 193 9.28 2.41 19.66
C ALA A 193 8.03 2.61 18.78
N ASP A 194 7.19 3.59 19.13
CA ASP A 194 5.97 3.90 18.40
C ASP A 194 6.11 5.22 17.65
N TYR A 195 5.79 5.22 16.35
CA TYR A 195 5.97 6.43 15.56
C TYR A 195 5.07 6.53 14.34
N LEU A 196 4.81 7.78 13.94
CA LEU A 196 4.28 8.13 12.63
C LEU A 196 5.39 8.77 11.78
N GLU A 197 5.64 8.21 10.60
CA GLU A 197 6.51 8.77 9.56
C GLU A 197 5.67 9.39 8.43
N ILE A 198 6.17 10.51 7.89
CA ILE A 198 5.59 11.19 6.73
C ILE A 198 6.60 11.21 5.60
N TYR A 199 6.15 10.80 4.41
CA TYR A 199 6.90 10.88 3.17
C TYR A 199 6.15 11.76 2.16
N ASP A 200 6.80 12.80 1.66
CA ASP A 200 6.37 13.64 0.53
C ASP A 200 6.63 12.94 -0.81
N SER A 201 6.27 11.67 -0.87
CA SER A 201 6.37 10.83 -2.04
C SER A 201 5.36 9.68 -1.94
N TYR A 202 5.18 8.96 -3.05
CA TYR A 202 4.33 7.78 -3.07
C TYR A 202 5.06 6.51 -2.61
N ASP A 203 6.37 6.61 -2.36
CA ASP A 203 7.21 5.51 -1.90
C ASP A 203 7.83 5.79 -0.53
N ASP A 204 8.50 4.79 0.00
CA ASP A 204 9.18 4.82 1.29
C ASP A 204 10.67 5.22 1.18
N ILE A 205 11.14 5.63 -0.01
CA ILE A 205 12.55 5.93 -0.27
C ILE A 205 12.80 7.44 -0.38
N GLY A 206 11.92 8.16 -1.08
CA GLY A 206 12.02 9.60 -1.29
C GLY A 206 11.13 10.40 -0.36
N GLY A 207 11.51 11.67 -0.14
CA GLY A 207 10.62 12.65 0.51
C GLY A 207 10.39 12.44 2.01
N PHE A 208 11.24 11.68 2.71
CA PHE A 208 11.16 11.58 4.18
C PHE A 208 11.17 12.98 4.79
N THR A 209 10.09 13.30 5.49
CA THR A 209 9.86 14.63 6.06
C THR A 209 10.14 14.62 7.55
N GLY A 210 9.78 13.55 8.25
CA GLY A 210 9.99 13.43 9.68
C GLY A 210 9.38 12.17 10.26
N ARG A 211 9.77 11.91 11.51
CA ARG A 211 9.26 10.86 12.37
C ARG A 211 8.80 11.49 13.69
N PHE A 212 7.60 11.11 14.13
CA PHE A 212 6.91 11.75 15.25
C PHE A 212 6.42 10.71 16.26
N CYS A 213 6.54 11.00 17.55
CA CYS A 213 6.08 10.17 18.68
C CYS A 213 5.78 11.07 19.90
N GLY A 214 5.30 10.50 21.01
CA GLY A 214 4.90 11.25 22.19
C GLY A 214 3.57 12.01 22.05
N THR A 215 3.42 13.06 22.85
CA THR A 215 2.15 13.82 23.00
C THR A 215 2.16 15.20 22.36
N GLU A 216 3.32 15.65 21.86
CA GLU A 216 3.42 16.93 21.16
C GLU A 216 2.73 16.83 19.80
N LEU A 217 1.84 17.78 19.51
CA LEU A 217 1.12 17.82 18.25
C LEU A 217 2.09 18.24 17.12
N PRO A 218 2.32 17.39 16.10
CA PRO A 218 3.21 17.76 15.00
C PRO A 218 2.69 18.94 14.19
N GLU A 219 3.60 19.67 13.53
CA GLU A 219 3.23 20.73 12.61
C GLU A 219 2.49 20.20 11.37
N ASP A 220 1.56 21.00 10.86
CA ASP A 220 0.87 20.72 9.60
C ASP A 220 1.88 20.65 8.43
N PHE A 221 1.66 19.69 7.53
CA PHE A 221 2.55 19.46 6.40
C PHE A 221 1.83 19.71 5.07
N THR A 222 2.49 20.35 4.11
CA THR A 222 1.99 20.51 2.74
C THR A 222 2.95 19.84 1.76
N SER A 223 2.44 18.86 1.01
CA SER A 223 3.23 18.13 0.03
C SER A 223 3.70 19.03 -1.11
N THR A 224 4.84 18.68 -1.71
CA THR A 224 5.33 19.35 -2.93
C THR A 224 4.56 18.90 -4.18
N GLY A 225 4.04 17.68 -4.17
CA GLY A 225 3.30 17.05 -5.26
C GLY A 225 1.92 16.54 -4.89
N ASN A 226 1.36 15.69 -5.75
CA ASN A 226 0.00 15.14 -5.61
C ASN A 226 -0.05 13.78 -4.90
N VAL A 227 1.03 13.40 -4.20
CA VAL A 227 1.18 12.12 -3.51
C VAL A 227 1.81 12.32 -2.14
N MET A 228 1.43 11.50 -1.17
CA MET A 228 1.98 11.48 0.18
C MET A 228 1.80 10.08 0.78
N THR A 229 2.77 9.62 1.56
CA THR A 229 2.67 8.35 2.29
C THR A 229 2.81 8.61 3.78
N LEU A 230 1.90 8.04 4.57
CA LEU A 230 1.99 8.00 6.02
C LEU A 230 2.26 6.57 6.46
N LYS A 231 3.19 6.39 7.41
CA LYS A 231 3.53 5.08 7.97
C LYS A 231 3.44 5.16 9.49
N PHE A 232 2.51 4.43 10.10
CA PHE A 232 2.47 4.26 11.54
C PHE A 232 3.08 2.91 11.89
N LEU A 233 3.91 2.86 12.93
CA LEU A 233 4.44 1.63 13.52
C LEU A 233 4.24 1.69 15.04
N SER A 234 3.80 0.59 15.65
CA SER A 234 3.88 0.35 17.09
C SER A 234 4.74 -0.88 17.42
N ASP A 235 5.31 -0.87 18.62
CA ASP A 235 6.19 -1.90 19.15
C ASP A 235 5.40 -2.93 20.01
N SER A 236 6.10 -3.79 20.75
CA SER A 236 5.48 -4.87 21.54
C SER A 236 5.02 -4.46 22.96
N SER A 237 5.17 -3.19 23.30
CA SER A 237 4.91 -2.60 24.61
C SER A 237 4.20 -1.26 24.47
N VAL A 238 3.82 -0.68 25.61
CA VAL A 238 3.21 0.66 25.81
C VAL A 238 2.38 1.20 24.65
N THR A 239 1.07 1.21 24.79
CA THR A 239 0.16 1.82 23.80
C THR A 239 -0.45 3.09 24.35
N ALA A 240 -0.70 4.06 23.48
CA ALA A 240 -1.37 5.31 23.79
C ALA A 240 -2.64 5.50 22.92
N SER A 241 -3.38 6.59 23.08
CA SER A 241 -4.66 6.79 22.38
C SER A 241 -4.54 6.91 20.86
N GLY A 242 -3.33 7.16 20.35
CA GLY A 242 -2.99 7.18 18.95
C GLY A 242 -3.11 8.57 18.34
N PHE A 243 -3.55 8.64 17.08
CA PHE A 243 -3.64 9.92 16.39
C PHE A 243 -4.92 10.06 15.58
N ARG A 244 -5.30 11.31 15.37
CA ARG A 244 -6.31 11.71 14.42
C ARG A 244 -5.78 12.88 13.62
N LEU A 245 -5.79 12.74 12.30
CA LEU A 245 -5.34 13.77 11.37
C LEU A 245 -6.29 13.87 10.19
N GLN A 246 -6.18 14.92 9.40
CA GLN A 246 -6.96 15.11 8.20
C GLN A 246 -6.07 15.51 7.04
N TYR A 247 -6.31 14.97 5.86
CA TYR A 247 -5.72 15.50 4.64
C TYR A 247 -6.77 16.20 3.77
N THR A 248 -6.35 17.18 2.99
CA THR A 248 -7.17 17.85 1.97
C THR A 248 -6.35 18.10 0.69
N ALA A 249 -7.01 17.99 -0.46
CA ALA A 249 -6.44 18.26 -1.77
C ALA A 249 -6.77 19.70 -2.20
N PHE A 250 -5.81 20.42 -2.77
CA PHE A 250 -6.04 21.77 -3.30
C PHE A 250 -5.17 22.05 -4.52
N TYR A 251 -5.62 22.96 -5.39
CA TYR A 251 -4.79 23.48 -6.48
C TYR A 251 -4.00 24.69 -5.97
N PRO A 252 -2.66 24.72 -6.10
CA PRO A 252 -1.87 25.91 -5.80
C PRO A 252 -2.28 27.09 -6.69
N LEU A 253 -2.17 28.32 -6.18
CA LEU A 253 -2.60 29.54 -6.89
C LEU A 253 -1.85 29.78 -8.21
N ASP A 254 -0.69 29.15 -8.41
CA ASP A 254 0.11 29.26 -9.64
C ASP A 254 -0.41 28.39 -10.80
N TYR A 255 -1.53 27.66 -10.59
CA TYR A 255 -2.15 26.76 -11.57
C TYR A 255 -3.53 27.25 -12.09
N SER A 256 -3.97 28.45 -11.71
CA SER A 256 -5.23 29.07 -12.15
C SER A 256 -5.04 30.09 -13.25
#